data_AF-A0A2W6RAU0-F1
#
_entry.id   AF-A0A2W6RAU0-F1
#
_cell.length_a   1.000
_cell.length_b   1.000
_cell.length_c   1.000
_cell.angle_alpha   90.00
_cell.angle_beta   90.00
_cell.angle_gamma   90.00
#
_symmetry.space_group_name_H-M   'P 1'
#
loop_
_entity.id
_entity.type
_entity.pdbx_description
1 polymer ?
#
loop_
_entity_poly.entity_id
_entity_poly.type
_entity_poly.pdbx_seq_one_letter_code
_entity_poly.pdbx_strand_id
1 'polypeptide(L)'
;MPSAGPSWVDAVSIFVGISSLVVAAAALVIAGIAWRNSDRNSSAATLLAIMEAFREAWERFDDPDATKRNYHFHNLMNLFEVGCAIHQDRSVHGASKQLLEDYMRDTLTMIARNAGARAEIARMRNNPHVFEYLKRFLMAMRLEGHPHFIEPMVNKDVPQAAGGSAKTEADAPAPTEPATPGNA
;
A
#
# COMPACT_ATOMS: atom_id res chain seq x y z
N MET A 1 20.79 30.70 69.58
CA MET A 1 21.19 30.49 68.17
C MET A 1 20.00 30.86 67.30
N PRO A 2 20.00 32.02 66.62
CA PRO A 2 18.89 32.39 65.75
C PRO A 2 18.97 31.55 64.46
N SER A 3 17.93 30.75 64.20
CA SER A 3 17.72 30.09 62.92
C SER A 3 17.46 31.17 61.87
N ALA A 4 18.39 31.33 60.93
CA ALA A 4 18.16 32.18 59.76
C ALA A 4 17.00 31.58 58.95
N GLY A 5 15.87 32.28 58.93
CA GLY A 5 14.78 31.96 58.02
C GLY A 5 15.22 32.13 56.56
N PRO A 6 14.50 31.53 55.60
CA PRO A 6 14.84 31.65 54.18
C PRO A 6 14.97 33.12 53.77
N SER A 7 16.07 33.45 53.09
CA SER A 7 16.29 34.81 52.61
C SER A 7 15.27 35.12 51.51
N TRP A 8 14.89 36.38 51.33
CA TRP A 8 13.96 36.79 50.27
C TRP A 8 14.46 36.36 48.86
N VAL A 9 15.78 36.23 48.70
CA VAL A 9 16.44 35.73 47.49
C VAL A 9 16.13 34.24 47.25
N ASP A 10 16.07 33.42 48.31
CA ASP A 10 15.70 32.00 48.22
C ASP A 10 14.24 31.85 47.79
N ALA A 11 13.35 32.67 48.35
CA ALA A 11 11.94 32.67 47.97
C ALA A 11 11.75 33.03 46.48
N VAL A 12 12.41 34.10 46.01
CA VAL A 12 12.37 34.49 44.59
C VAL A 12 12.93 33.40 43.69
N SER A 13 14.04 32.76 44.08
CA SER A 13 14.65 31.67 43.30
C SER A 13 13.74 30.46 43.17
N ILE A 14 13.01 30.10 44.24
CA ILE A 14 12.01 29.03 44.22
C ILE A 14 10.86 29.39 43.27
N PHE A 15 10.35 30.63 43.31
CA PHE A 15 9.30 31.07 42.39
C PHE A 15 9.75 31.04 40.93
N VAL A 16 10.97 31.49 40.63
CA VAL A 16 11.55 31.42 39.27
C VAL A 16 11.74 29.96 38.82
N GLY A 17 12.20 29.09 39.72
CA GLY A 17 12.35 27.67 39.45
C GLY A 17 11.01 26.98 39.13
N ILE A 18 9.97 27.23 39.92
CA ILE A 18 8.63 26.68 39.70
C ILE A 18 8.02 27.19 38.39
N SER A 19 8.12 28.49 38.12
CA SER A 19 7.60 29.07 36.87
C SER A 19 8.35 28.54 35.64
N SER A 20 9.67 28.37 35.72
CA SER A 20 10.47 27.75 34.65
C SER A 20 10.07 26.29 34.41
N LEU A 21 9.79 25.54 35.48
CA LEU A 21 9.32 24.15 35.38
C LEU A 21 7.96 24.06 34.69
N VAL A 22 7.03 24.96 35.02
CA VAL A 22 5.70 25.01 34.39
C VAL A 22 5.82 25.33 32.89
N VAL A 23 6.66 26.30 32.52
CA VAL A 23 6.90 26.66 31.11
C VAL A 23 7.52 25.49 30.35
N ALA A 24 8.52 24.81 30.93
CA ALA A 24 9.16 23.65 30.31
C ALA A 24 8.17 22.49 30.10
N ALA A 25 7.31 22.22 31.09
CA ALA A 25 6.27 21.18 30.97
C ALA A 25 5.26 21.53 29.86
N ALA A 26 4.80 22.78 29.79
CA ALA A 26 3.89 23.23 28.74
C ALA A 26 4.54 23.14 27.34
N ALA A 27 5.80 23.55 27.21
CA ALA A 27 6.55 23.45 25.97
C ALA A 27 6.69 21.99 25.51
N LEU A 28 6.95 21.06 26.44
CA LEU A 28 7.04 19.63 26.14
C LEU A 28 5.71 19.07 25.63
N VAL A 29 4.59 19.46 26.24
CA VAL A 29 3.24 19.05 25.79
C VAL A 29 2.97 19.57 24.38
N ILE A 30 3.25 20.86 24.11
CA ILE A 30 3.06 21.46 22.78
C ILE A 30 3.95 20.77 21.75
N ALA A 31 5.23 20.52 22.07
CA ALA A 31 6.15 19.80 21.20
C ALA A 31 5.65 18.37 20.90
N GLY A 32 5.13 17.66 21.90
CA GLY A 32 4.53 16.34 21.71
C GLY A 32 3.29 16.37 20.83
N ILE A 33 2.42 17.37 20.99
CA ILE A 33 1.23 17.56 20.13
C ILE A 33 1.68 17.88 18.69
N ALA A 34 2.64 18.80 18.52
CA ALA A 34 3.16 19.19 17.22
C ALA A 34 3.84 18.01 16.50
N TRP A 35 4.64 17.23 17.21
CA TRP A 35 5.26 16.00 16.70
C TRP A 35 4.19 15.02 16.22
N ARG A 36 3.20 14.72 17.06
CA ARG A 36 2.12 13.78 16.72
C ARG A 36 1.28 14.24 15.54
N ASN A 37 1.02 15.54 15.43
CA ASN A 37 0.30 16.11 14.29
C ASN A 37 1.16 16.15 13.03
N SER A 38 2.47 16.37 13.17
CA SER A 38 3.44 16.30 12.08
C SER A 38 3.50 14.89 11.49
N ASP A 39 3.58 13.85 12.33
CA ASP A 39 3.58 12.46 11.88
C ASP A 39 2.30 12.09 11.12
N ARG A 40 1.15 12.62 11.57
CA ARG A 40 -0.14 12.43 10.91
C ARG A 40 -0.25 13.16 9.58
N ASN A 41 0.17 14.42 9.53
CA ASN A 41 0.14 15.21 8.29
C ASN A 41 1.13 14.65 7.26
N SER A 42 2.31 14.23 7.71
CA SER A 42 3.31 13.54 6.90
C SER A 42 2.75 12.21 6.36
N SER A 43 2.09 11.41 7.21
CA SER A 43 1.44 10.15 6.79
C SER A 43 0.39 10.36 5.69
N ALA A 44 -0.44 11.42 5.81
CA ALA A 44 -1.45 11.75 4.80
C ALA A 44 -0.84 12.21 3.47
N ALA A 45 0.19 13.06 3.52
CA ALA A 45 0.90 13.50 2.33
C ALA A 45 1.60 12.33 1.61
N THR A 46 2.26 11.44 2.36
CA THR A 46 2.87 10.22 1.81
C THR A 46 1.83 9.32 1.16
N LEU A 47 0.68 9.11 1.80
CA LEU A 47 -0.42 8.33 1.22
C LEU A 47 -0.89 8.91 -0.12
N LEU A 48 -1.17 10.21 -0.18
CA LEU A 48 -1.62 10.88 -1.41
C LEU A 48 -0.57 10.78 -2.53
N ALA A 49 0.71 11.00 -2.20
CA ALA A 49 1.80 10.89 -3.16
C ALA A 49 1.93 9.46 -3.72
N ILE A 50 1.78 8.45 -2.87
CA ILE A 50 1.79 7.04 -3.28
C ILE A 50 0.59 6.73 -4.18
N MET A 51 -0.62 7.14 -3.79
CA MET A 51 -1.84 6.91 -4.57
C MET A 51 -1.75 7.57 -5.96
N GLU A 52 -1.23 8.79 -6.03
CA GLU A 52 -1.05 9.49 -7.30
C GLU A 52 0.00 8.82 -8.19
N ALA A 53 1.14 8.40 -7.61
CA ALA A 53 2.16 7.66 -8.33
C ALA A 53 1.63 6.32 -8.88
N PHE A 54 0.76 5.63 -8.13
CA PHE A 54 0.12 4.40 -8.59
C PHE A 54 -0.85 4.65 -9.73
N ARG A 55 -1.71 5.65 -9.60
CA ARG A 55 -2.66 6.03 -10.65
C ARG A 55 -1.93 6.34 -11.95
N GLU A 56 -0.88 7.16 -11.87
CA GLU A 56 -0.08 7.54 -13.03
C GLU A 56 0.67 6.35 -13.64
N ALA A 57 1.24 5.45 -12.82
CA ALA A 57 1.89 4.23 -13.30
C ALA A 57 0.91 3.26 -13.96
N TRP A 58 -0.31 3.17 -13.42
CA TRP A 58 -1.38 2.34 -13.99
C TRP A 58 -1.85 2.88 -15.34
N GLU A 59 -2.03 4.19 -15.47
CA GLU A 59 -2.39 4.81 -16.74
C GLU A 59 -1.34 4.56 -17.82
N ARG A 60 -0.05 4.62 -17.47
CA ARG A 60 1.04 4.29 -18.39
C ARG A 60 1.08 2.82 -18.80
N PHE A 61 0.54 1.92 -17.99
CA PHE A 61 0.46 0.50 -18.36
C PHE A 61 -0.52 0.26 -19.52
N ASP A 62 -1.46 1.16 -19.78
CA ASP A 62 -2.37 1.05 -20.92
C ASP A 62 -1.74 1.51 -22.25
N ASP A 63 -0.41 1.61 -22.32
CA ASP A 63 0.30 1.98 -23.55
C ASP A 63 0.05 0.93 -24.66
N PRO A 64 -0.33 1.36 -25.88
CA PRO A 64 -0.55 0.45 -26.99
C PRO A 64 0.73 -0.32 -27.39
N ASP A 65 1.92 0.26 -27.20
CA ASP A 65 3.21 -0.39 -27.47
C ASP A 65 3.51 -1.43 -26.39
N ALA A 66 3.61 -2.70 -26.80
CA ALA A 66 3.88 -3.82 -25.91
C ALA A 66 5.22 -3.70 -25.15
N THR A 67 6.25 -3.10 -25.75
CA THR A 67 7.56 -2.95 -25.09
C THR A 67 7.48 -1.93 -23.98
N LYS A 68 6.84 -0.78 -24.25
CA LYS A 68 6.62 0.27 -23.25
C LYS A 68 5.67 -0.19 -22.16
N ARG A 69 4.59 -0.88 -22.52
CA ARG A 69 3.65 -1.48 -21.57
C ARG A 69 4.35 -2.39 -20.56
N ASN A 70 5.24 -3.28 -21.01
CA ASN A 70 5.98 -4.16 -20.11
C ASN A 70 6.90 -3.38 -19.16
N TYR A 71 7.60 -2.37 -19.69
CA TYR A 71 8.42 -1.47 -18.88
C TYR A 71 7.59 -0.70 -17.84
N HIS A 72 6.44 -0.15 -18.24
CA HIS A 72 5.53 0.55 -17.34
C HIS A 72 4.94 -0.39 -16.28
N PHE A 73 4.65 -1.64 -16.63
CA PHE A 73 4.22 -2.65 -15.67
C PHE A 73 5.30 -2.96 -14.63
N HIS A 74 6.56 -3.12 -15.06
CA HIS A 74 7.68 -3.30 -14.13
C HIS A 74 7.80 -2.13 -13.15
N ASN A 75 7.66 -0.89 -13.63
CA ASN A 75 7.69 0.30 -12.78
C ASN A 75 6.52 0.33 -11.79
N LEU A 76 5.31 -0.01 -12.24
CA LEU A 76 4.12 -0.14 -11.39
C LEU A 76 4.36 -1.15 -10.27
N MET A 77 4.90 -2.32 -10.60
CA MET A 77 5.20 -3.37 -9.64
C MET A 77 6.31 -2.98 -8.65
N ASN A 78 7.32 -2.25 -9.09
CA ASN A 78 8.35 -1.69 -8.21
C ASN A 78 7.75 -0.65 -7.25
N LEU A 79 6.83 0.20 -7.73
CA LEU A 79 6.11 1.12 -6.86
C LEU A 79 5.24 0.36 -5.85
N PHE A 80 4.63 -0.76 -6.26
CA PHE A 80 3.89 -1.66 -5.38
C PHE A 80 4.75 -2.18 -4.24
N GLU A 81 5.96 -2.59 -4.58
CA GLU A 81 6.95 -3.07 -3.62
C GLU A 81 7.34 -1.99 -2.60
N VAL A 82 7.57 -0.76 -3.06
CA VAL A 82 7.86 0.39 -2.18
C VAL A 82 6.67 0.71 -1.28
N GLY A 83 5.45 0.69 -1.81
CA GLY A 83 4.24 0.87 -1.01
C GLY A 83 4.08 -0.17 0.09
N CYS A 84 4.36 -1.45 -0.22
CA CYS A 84 4.37 -2.54 0.74
C CYS A 84 5.44 -2.35 1.83
N ALA A 85 6.64 -1.92 1.43
CA ALA A 85 7.72 -1.62 2.38
C ALA A 85 7.31 -0.49 3.35
N ILE A 86 6.75 0.60 2.84
CA ILE A 86 6.27 1.74 3.64
C ILE A 86 5.17 1.32 4.63
N HIS A 87 4.25 0.44 4.23
CA HIS A 87 3.22 -0.10 5.13
C HIS A 87 3.82 -0.98 6.25
N GLN A 88 4.81 -1.81 5.92
CA GLN A 88 5.47 -2.71 6.85
C GLN A 88 6.41 -1.99 7.82
N ASP A 89 7.14 -0.97 7.36
CA ASP A 89 8.09 -0.17 8.15
C ASP A 89 7.40 0.78 9.13
N ARG A 90 6.06 0.76 9.18
CA ARG A 90 5.24 1.64 10.04
C ARG A 90 5.54 3.12 9.80
N SER A 91 5.98 3.51 8.60
CA SER A 91 6.14 4.94 8.28
C SER A 91 4.80 5.68 8.21
N VAL A 92 3.71 4.93 8.09
CA VAL A 92 2.33 5.42 8.09
C VAL A 92 1.58 4.81 9.28
N HIS A 93 0.80 5.62 9.99
CA HIS A 93 0.12 5.21 11.22
C HIS A 93 -1.38 5.51 11.21
N GLY A 94 -2.13 4.77 12.06
CA GLY A 94 -3.56 5.00 12.29
C GLY A 94 -4.38 4.82 11.02
N ALA A 95 -5.35 5.73 10.81
CA ALA A 95 -6.25 5.68 9.65
C ALA A 95 -5.53 5.69 8.30
N SER A 96 -4.41 6.42 8.18
CA SER A 96 -3.64 6.47 6.93
C SER A 96 -3.00 5.13 6.58
N LYS A 97 -2.60 4.33 7.58
CA LYS A 97 -2.11 2.98 7.35
C LYS A 97 -3.21 2.06 6.81
N GLN A 98 -4.40 2.14 7.41
CA GLN A 98 -5.55 1.34 6.98
C GLN A 98 -5.99 1.72 5.56
N LEU A 99 -6.07 3.02 5.26
CA LEU A 99 -6.37 3.50 3.91
C LEU A 99 -5.32 3.05 2.87
N LEU A 100 -4.03 3.04 3.24
CA LEU A 100 -2.98 2.52 2.36
C LEU A 100 -3.19 1.02 2.09
N GLU A 101 -3.55 0.25 3.12
CA GLU A 101 -3.81 -1.19 2.97
C GLU A 101 -5.02 -1.47 2.07
N ASP A 102 -6.14 -0.78 2.31
CA ASP A 102 -7.36 -0.91 1.51
C ASP A 102 -7.07 -0.57 0.03
N TYR A 103 -6.36 0.52 -0.22
CA TYR A 103 -5.97 0.93 -1.57
C TYR A 103 -5.05 -0.08 -2.26
N MET A 104 -4.05 -0.61 -1.55
CA MET A 104 -3.16 -1.65 -2.05
C MET A 104 -3.94 -2.92 -2.40
N ARG A 105 -4.90 -3.32 -1.56
CA ARG A 105 -5.77 -4.49 -1.79
C ARG A 105 -6.63 -4.32 -3.04
N ASP A 106 -7.23 -3.15 -3.23
CA ASP A 106 -8.04 -2.85 -4.41
C ASP A 106 -7.20 -2.84 -5.69
N THR A 107 -5.99 -2.29 -5.61
CA THR A 107 -5.03 -2.27 -6.72
C THR A 107 -4.59 -3.68 -7.11
N LEU A 108 -4.28 -4.55 -6.14
CA LEU A 108 -3.99 -5.97 -6.41
C LEU A 108 -5.19 -6.68 -7.03
N THR A 109 -6.42 -6.33 -6.61
CA THR A 109 -7.63 -6.88 -7.21
C THR A 109 -7.76 -6.47 -8.68
N MET A 110 -7.47 -5.20 -9.00
CA MET A 110 -7.48 -4.69 -10.36
C MET A 110 -6.40 -5.36 -11.24
N ILE A 111 -5.17 -5.47 -10.73
CA ILE A 111 -4.06 -6.20 -11.37
C ILE A 111 -4.47 -7.63 -11.71
N ALA A 112 -5.03 -8.33 -10.73
CA ALA A 112 -5.36 -9.74 -10.92
C ALA A 112 -6.60 -9.97 -11.81
N ARG A 113 -7.43 -8.94 -12.05
CA ARG A 113 -8.50 -8.98 -13.06
C ARG A 113 -8.01 -8.66 -14.47
N ASN A 114 -6.86 -7.99 -14.62
CA ASN A 114 -6.30 -7.64 -15.93
C ASN A 114 -5.47 -8.80 -16.52
N ALA A 115 -5.87 -9.31 -17.69
CA ALA A 115 -5.20 -10.45 -18.32
C ALA A 115 -3.74 -10.18 -18.71
N GLY A 116 -3.42 -8.96 -19.17
CA GLY A 116 -2.06 -8.55 -19.51
C GLY A 116 -1.17 -8.48 -18.28
N ALA A 117 -1.65 -7.84 -17.22
CA ALA A 117 -0.93 -7.74 -15.94
C ALA A 117 -0.65 -9.13 -15.34
N ARG A 118 -1.64 -10.04 -15.38
CA ARG A 118 -1.46 -11.43 -14.94
C ARG A 118 -0.35 -12.16 -15.70
N ALA A 119 -0.29 -11.99 -17.02
CA ALA A 119 0.75 -12.60 -17.84
C ALA A 119 2.14 -12.05 -17.50
N GLU A 120 2.26 -10.74 -17.26
CA GLU A 120 3.53 -10.12 -16.87
C GLU A 120 3.98 -10.54 -15.48
N ILE A 121 3.08 -10.64 -14.49
CA ILE A 121 3.42 -11.19 -13.16
C ILE A 121 3.98 -12.60 -13.28
N ALA A 122 3.35 -13.45 -14.10
CA ALA A 122 3.84 -14.81 -14.30
C ALA A 122 5.27 -14.86 -14.89
N ARG A 123 5.62 -13.90 -15.75
CA ARG A 123 6.99 -13.73 -16.29
C ARG A 123 7.96 -13.27 -15.21
N MET A 124 7.57 -12.26 -14.43
CA MET A 124 8.41 -11.67 -13.37
C MET A 124 8.63 -12.62 -12.17
N ARG A 125 7.67 -13.49 -11.86
CA ARG A 125 7.69 -14.45 -10.73
C ARG A 125 8.92 -15.36 -10.70
N ASN A 126 9.59 -15.55 -11.84
CA ASN A 126 10.79 -16.39 -11.91
C ASN A 126 12.04 -15.72 -11.34
N ASN A 127 12.01 -14.41 -11.10
CA ASN A 127 13.11 -13.70 -10.46
C ASN A 127 12.94 -13.73 -8.92
N PRO A 128 13.89 -14.32 -8.17
CA PRO A 128 13.76 -14.53 -6.72
C PRO A 128 13.68 -13.23 -5.91
N HIS A 129 14.27 -12.14 -6.41
CA HIS A 129 14.31 -10.84 -5.71
C HIS A 129 13.12 -9.94 -6.03
N VAL A 130 12.22 -10.37 -6.90
CA VAL A 130 11.02 -9.60 -7.22
C VAL A 130 9.92 -9.98 -6.24
N PHE A 131 9.22 -8.95 -5.73
CA PHE A 131 8.06 -9.07 -4.83
C PHE A 131 8.36 -9.53 -3.39
N GLU A 132 9.54 -9.27 -2.84
CA GLU A 132 9.84 -9.60 -1.44
C GLU A 132 8.85 -8.95 -0.45
N TYR A 133 8.67 -7.63 -0.52
CA TYR A 133 7.74 -6.89 0.34
C TYR A 133 6.29 -7.22 0.00
N LEU A 134 5.95 -7.37 -1.28
CA LEU A 134 4.62 -7.83 -1.68
C LEU A 134 4.30 -9.23 -1.12
N LYS A 135 5.24 -10.19 -1.16
CA LYS A 135 5.06 -11.52 -0.56
C LYS A 135 4.83 -11.44 0.95
N ARG A 136 5.61 -10.60 1.65
CA ARG A 136 5.43 -10.34 3.09
C ARG A 136 4.06 -9.73 3.39
N PHE A 137 3.62 -8.79 2.57
CA PHE A 137 2.31 -8.14 2.70
C PHE A 137 1.17 -9.16 2.52
N LEU A 138 1.25 -9.98 1.48
CA LEU A 138 0.29 -11.06 1.22
C LEU A 138 0.26 -12.09 2.35
N MET A 139 1.43 -12.46 2.88
CA MET A 139 1.53 -13.36 4.03
C MET A 139 0.88 -12.77 5.28
N ALA A 140 1.09 -11.47 5.55
CA ALA A 140 0.45 -10.78 6.67
C ALA A 140 -1.07 -10.79 6.53
N MET A 141 -1.61 -10.43 5.36
CA MET A 141 -3.05 -10.48 5.11
C MET A 141 -3.63 -11.89 5.29
N ARG A 142 -2.91 -12.93 4.87
CA ARG A 142 -3.33 -14.33 5.06
C ARG A 142 -3.39 -14.70 6.53
N LEU A 143 -2.40 -14.29 7.32
CA LEU A 143 -2.39 -14.52 8.78
C LEU A 143 -3.54 -13.79 9.48
N GLU A 144 -3.96 -12.65 8.94
CA GLU A 144 -5.12 -11.88 9.41
C GLU A 144 -6.46 -12.44 8.91
N GLY A 145 -6.47 -13.54 8.15
CA GLY A 145 -7.69 -14.19 7.66
C GLY A 145 -8.25 -13.62 6.36
N HIS A 146 -7.50 -12.77 5.65
CA HIS A 146 -7.92 -12.13 4.41
C HIS A 146 -7.00 -12.50 3.23
N PRO A 147 -6.88 -13.80 2.86
CA PRO A 147 -6.01 -14.23 1.76
C PRO A 147 -6.40 -13.53 0.45
N HIS A 148 -5.40 -13.06 -0.29
CA HIS A 148 -5.62 -12.42 -1.58
C HIS A 148 -5.38 -13.40 -2.71
N PHE A 149 -6.29 -13.45 -3.69
CA PHE A 149 -6.26 -14.41 -4.80
C PHE A 149 -5.05 -14.25 -5.75
N ILE A 150 -4.34 -13.12 -5.67
CA ILE A 150 -3.09 -12.89 -6.41
C ILE A 150 -1.90 -13.62 -5.78
N GLU A 151 -2.00 -14.07 -4.52
CA GLU A 151 -0.88 -14.66 -3.77
C GLU A 151 -0.25 -15.87 -4.49
N PRO A 152 -1.01 -16.85 -5.03
CA PRO A 152 -0.41 -17.97 -5.78
C PRO A 152 0.22 -17.53 -7.12
N MET A 153 -0.17 -16.35 -7.63
CA MET A 153 0.41 -15.78 -8.84
C MET A 153 1.75 -15.12 -8.58
N VAL A 154 1.99 -14.66 -7.35
CA VAL A 154 3.23 -13.97 -6.95
C VAL A 154 4.19 -14.92 -6.24
N ASN A 155 3.65 -15.86 -5.46
CA ASN A 155 4.40 -16.83 -4.67
C ASN A 155 4.15 -18.25 -5.19
N LYS A 156 5.22 -18.91 -5.68
CA LYS A 156 5.16 -20.28 -6.19
C LYS A 156 4.95 -21.33 -5.09
N ASP A 157 5.32 -20.99 -3.86
CA ASP A 157 5.30 -21.91 -2.73
C ASP A 157 3.89 -22.02 -2.11
N VAL A 158 2.96 -21.16 -2.55
CA VAL A 158 1.57 -21.19 -2.11
C VAL A 158 0.77 -22.05 -3.10
N PRO A 159 0.10 -23.12 -2.63
CA PRO A 159 -0.75 -23.94 -3.49
C PRO A 159 -1.77 -23.05 -4.21
N GLN A 160 -1.82 -23.15 -5.53
CA GLN A 160 -2.88 -22.50 -6.29
C GLN A 160 -4.19 -23.15 -5.87
N ALA A 161 -5.07 -22.38 -5.23
CA ALA A 161 -6.38 -22.88 -4.85
C ALA A 161 -7.08 -23.40 -6.11
N ALA A 162 -7.34 -24.70 -6.15
CA ALA A 162 -8.10 -25.32 -7.23
C ALA A 162 -9.54 -24.78 -7.16
N GLY A 163 -9.83 -23.73 -7.93
CA GLY A 163 -11.16 -23.13 -7.92
C GLY A 163 -11.26 -21.89 -8.79
N GLY A 164 -11.63 -22.09 -10.05
CA GLY A 164 -12.00 -21.00 -10.96
C GLY A 164 -11.43 -21.09 -12.37
N SER A 165 -11.22 -22.29 -12.93
CA SER A 165 -11.04 -22.42 -14.38
C SER A 165 -12.42 -22.61 -15.02
N ALA A 166 -12.74 -21.69 -15.94
CA ALA A 166 -13.57 -21.91 -17.12
C ALA A 166 -14.96 -22.53 -16.90
N LYS A 167 -16.00 -21.68 -16.88
CA LYS A 167 -17.17 -21.98 -17.70
C LYS A 167 -16.93 -21.32 -19.06
N THR A 168 -16.32 -22.09 -19.94
CA THR A 168 -16.26 -21.86 -21.38
C THR A 168 -17.70 -21.71 -21.86
N GLU A 169 -18.12 -20.49 -22.17
CA GLU A 169 -19.32 -20.21 -22.96
C GLU A 169 -18.95 -20.49 -24.43
N ALA A 170 -18.84 -21.77 -24.75
CA ALA A 170 -18.81 -22.30 -26.11
C ALA A 170 -20.06 -23.16 -26.26
N ASP A 171 -21.21 -22.51 -26.37
CA ASP A 171 -22.41 -23.10 -26.96
C ASP A 171 -23.26 -22.00 -27.59
N ALA A 172 -22.70 -21.36 -28.62
CA ALA A 172 -23.49 -20.65 -29.60
C ALA A 172 -23.57 -21.55 -30.84
N PRO A 173 -24.76 -22.08 -31.21
CA PRO A 173 -24.89 -22.85 -32.43
C PRO A 173 -24.55 -21.96 -33.63
N ALA A 174 -23.79 -22.54 -34.56
CA ALA A 174 -23.37 -21.89 -35.80
C ALA A 174 -24.58 -21.30 -36.55
N PRO A 175 -24.47 -20.09 -37.13
CA PRO A 175 -25.49 -19.58 -38.02
C PRO A 175 -25.57 -20.49 -39.25
N THR A 176 -26.70 -21.18 -39.39
CA THR A 176 -27.09 -21.94 -40.58
C THR A 176 -27.00 -21.05 -41.82
N GLU A 177 -26.11 -21.44 -42.72
CA GLU A 177 -25.92 -20.90 -44.06
C GLU A 177 -27.24 -21.03 -44.85
N PRO A 178 -27.81 -19.94 -45.41
CA PRO A 178 -28.96 -20.06 -46.29
C PRO A 178 -28.55 -20.66 -47.63
N ALA A 179 -29.17 -21.80 -47.95
CA ALA A 179 -29.00 -22.55 -49.18
C ALA A 179 -29.11 -21.65 -50.42
N THR A 180 -28.10 -21.72 -51.28
CA THR A 180 -28.13 -21.22 -52.65
C THR A 180 -29.16 -22.03 -53.46
N PRO A 181 -30.19 -21.42 -54.06
CA PRO A 181 -30.97 -22.11 -55.08
C PRO A 181 -30.19 -22.05 -56.40
N GLY A 182 -29.70 -23.21 -56.83
CA GLY A 182 -29.22 -23.43 -58.18
C GLY A 182 -30.38 -23.53 -59.18
N ASN A 183 -30.33 -22.64 -60.17
CA ASN A 183 -30.82 -22.69 -61.55
C ASN A 183 -31.97 -23.64 -61.95
N ALA A 184 -32.99 -23.03 -62.56
CA ALA A 184 -33.55 -23.45 -63.84
C ALA A 184 -33.64 -22.23 -64.76
#